data_AF-A0A847D0X3-F1
#
_entry.id   AF-A0A847D0X3-F1
#
_cell.length_a   1.000
_cell.length_b   1.000
_cell.length_c   1.000
_cell.angle_alpha   90.00
_cell.angle_beta   90.00
_cell.angle_gamma   90.00
#
_symmetry.space_group_name_H-M   'P 1'
#
loop_
_entity.id
_entity.type
_entity.pdbx_description
1 polymer ?
#
loop_
_entity_poly.entity_id
_entity_poly.type
_entity_poly.pdbx_seq_one_letter_code
_entity_poly.pdbx_strand_id
1 'polypeptide(L)'
;MDYTQQIEAAKQELLSLGFTEEKYNKLLELALEELVDNALNELQEKDMEALQNLESKLIPDVTSLDEANKNLDLILSVAYGEKAFETKQKMLADYLNLTIEETKSVKNLLQRYQAGDPTAIAAIEAQKDNPELEELIKYLTEEGVATSEDDVASQSPQQTSL
;
A
#
# COMPACT_ATOMS: atom_id res chain seq x y z
N MET A 1 -11.72 -0.81 -18.09
CA MET A 1 -11.49 0.13 -16.97
C MET A 1 -10.10 0.72 -17.17
N ASP A 2 -9.88 2.00 -16.87
CA ASP A 2 -8.52 2.56 -16.99
C ASP A 2 -7.78 2.37 -15.66
N TYR A 3 -7.06 1.25 -15.54
CA TYR A 3 -6.28 0.94 -14.34
C TYR A 3 -5.00 1.76 -14.25
N THR A 4 -4.45 2.23 -15.38
CA THR A 4 -3.28 3.12 -15.38
C THR A 4 -3.62 4.43 -14.67
N GLN A 5 -4.79 5.01 -14.99
CA GLN A 5 -5.26 6.22 -14.33
C GLN A 5 -5.54 5.98 -12.83
N GLN A 6 -6.06 4.81 -12.46
CA GLN A 6 -6.31 4.47 -11.05
C GLN A 6 -5.00 4.33 -10.25
N ILE A 7 -3.98 3.70 -10.81
CA ILE A 7 -2.67 3.56 -10.17
C ILE A 7 -2.04 4.94 -9.93
N GLU A 8 -2.11 5.84 -10.92
CA GLU A 8 -1.60 7.21 -10.75
C GLU A 8 -2.40 7.98 -9.69
N ALA A 9 -3.73 7.87 -9.69
CA ALA A 9 -4.56 8.48 -8.66
C ALA A 9 -4.22 7.95 -7.25
N ALA A 10 -4.06 6.63 -7.12
CA ALA A 10 -3.69 5.98 -5.87
C ALA A 10 -2.31 6.43 -5.39
N LYS A 11 -1.33 6.59 -6.29
CA LYS A 11 -0.03 7.17 -5.95
C LYS A 11 -0.19 8.57 -5.35
N GLN A 12 -0.92 9.46 -6.01
CA GLN A 12 -1.12 10.83 -5.51
C GLN A 12 -1.82 10.84 -4.15
N GLU A 13 -2.78 9.94 -3.95
CA GLU A 13 -3.47 9.80 -2.68
C GLU A 13 -2.56 9.28 -1.57
N LEU A 14 -1.75 8.25 -1.82
CA LEU A 14 -0.77 7.73 -0.85
C LEU A 14 0.24 8.83 -0.45
N LEU A 15 0.73 9.63 -1.40
CA LEU A 15 1.60 10.77 -1.12
C LEU A 15 0.90 11.82 -0.24
N SER A 16 -0.38 12.11 -0.50
CA SER A 16 -1.18 13.01 0.34
C SER A 16 -1.41 12.45 1.75
N LEU A 17 -1.39 11.12 1.89
CA LEU A 17 -1.42 10.41 3.17
C LEU A 17 -0.04 10.36 3.85
N GLY A 18 0.98 11.02 3.30
CA GLY A 18 2.30 11.12 3.92
C GLY A 18 3.25 9.96 3.58
N PHE A 19 2.92 9.14 2.58
CA PHE A 19 3.93 8.25 1.99
C PHE A 19 4.98 9.10 1.28
N THR A 20 6.24 8.73 1.43
CA THR A 20 7.32 9.25 0.58
C THR A 20 7.39 8.45 -0.72
N GLU A 21 8.10 8.96 -1.72
CA GLU A 21 8.37 8.19 -2.94
C GLU A 21 9.07 6.85 -2.64
N GLU A 22 9.99 6.84 -1.67
CA GLU A 22 10.66 5.61 -1.23
C GLU A 22 9.67 4.58 -0.66
N LYS A 23 8.75 5.02 0.22
CA LYS A 23 7.73 4.14 0.80
C LYS A 23 6.74 3.66 -0.26
N TYR A 24 6.38 4.51 -1.20
CA TYR A 24 5.55 4.14 -2.34
C TYR A 24 6.25 3.08 -3.21
N ASN A 25 7.54 3.24 -3.53
CA ASN A 25 8.27 2.26 -4.31
C ASN A 25 8.38 0.92 -3.58
N LYS A 26 8.63 0.94 -2.27
CA LYS A 26 8.62 -0.28 -1.46
C LYS A 26 7.24 -0.95 -1.42
N LEU A 27 6.17 -0.15 -1.39
CA LEU A 27 4.81 -0.66 -1.48
C LEU A 27 4.55 -1.32 -2.86
N LEU A 28 5.08 -0.76 -3.94
CA LEU A 28 5.01 -1.38 -5.26
C LEU A 28 5.76 -2.72 -5.30
N GLU A 29 6.93 -2.80 -4.67
CA GLU A 29 7.68 -4.06 -4.57
C GLU A 29 6.85 -5.14 -3.86
N LEU A 30 6.26 -4.82 -2.72
CA LEU A 30 5.36 -5.73 -1.99
C LEU A 30 4.14 -6.14 -2.81
N ALA A 31 3.53 -5.19 -3.52
CA ALA A 31 2.41 -5.49 -4.40
C ALA A 31 2.80 -6.49 -5.49
N LEU A 32 3.98 -6.31 -6.09
CA LEU A 32 4.48 -7.21 -7.13
C LEU A 32 4.78 -8.61 -6.60
N GLU A 33 5.31 -8.73 -5.39
CA GLU A 33 5.49 -10.03 -4.71
C GLU A 33 4.13 -10.73 -4.53
N GLU A 34 3.12 -10.02 -4.03
CA GLU A 34 1.78 -10.59 -3.86
C GLU A 34 1.13 -10.97 -5.21
N LEU A 35 1.35 -10.20 -6.26
CA LEU A 35 0.90 -10.54 -7.62
C LEU A 35 1.51 -11.88 -8.09
N VAL A 36 2.80 -12.10 -7.83
CA VAL A 36 3.48 -13.35 -8.16
C VAL A 36 2.89 -14.50 -7.37
N ASP A 37 2.76 -14.36 -6.05
CA ASP A 37 2.22 -15.42 -5.20
C ASP A 37 0.79 -15.80 -5.62
N ASN A 38 -0.05 -14.82 -5.89
CA ASN A 38 -1.40 -15.05 -6.38
C ASN A 38 -1.41 -15.77 -7.74
N ALA A 39 -0.56 -15.35 -8.68
CA ALA A 39 -0.47 -16.00 -9.98
C ALA A 39 0.02 -17.45 -9.89
N LEU A 40 1.00 -17.72 -9.02
CA LEU A 40 1.51 -19.08 -8.78
C LEU A 40 0.47 -19.96 -8.10
N ASN A 41 -0.25 -19.43 -7.11
CA ASN A 41 -1.34 -20.14 -6.43
C ASN A 41 -2.47 -20.49 -7.40
N GLU A 42 -2.90 -19.53 -8.24
CA GLU A 42 -3.92 -19.79 -9.25
C GLU A 42 -3.47 -20.84 -10.28
N LEU A 43 -2.19 -20.82 -10.69
CA LEU A 43 -1.62 -21.84 -11.56
C LEU A 43 -1.59 -23.20 -10.89
N GLN A 44 -1.21 -23.28 -9.61
CA GLN A 44 -1.21 -24.53 -8.87
C GLN A 44 -2.61 -25.15 -8.80
N GLU A 45 -3.65 -24.33 -8.65
CA GLU A 45 -5.04 -24.80 -8.57
C GLU A 45 -5.61 -25.21 -9.94
N LYS A 46 -5.24 -24.48 -11.01
CA LYS A 46 -5.88 -24.62 -12.33
C LYS A 46 -5.10 -25.48 -13.31
N ASP A 47 -3.78 -25.38 -13.30
CA ASP A 47 -2.89 -25.99 -14.30
C ASP A 47 -1.48 -26.26 -13.72
N MET A 48 -1.39 -27.35 -12.95
CA MET A 48 -0.14 -27.76 -12.32
C MET A 48 0.94 -28.16 -13.33
N GLU A 49 0.57 -28.58 -14.55
CA GLU A 49 1.53 -28.87 -15.62
C GLU A 49 2.16 -27.58 -16.15
N ALA A 50 1.36 -26.53 -16.35
CA ALA A 50 1.87 -25.21 -16.71
C ALA A 50 2.82 -24.65 -15.64
N LEU A 51 2.51 -24.84 -14.35
CA LEU A 51 3.37 -24.43 -13.24
C LEU A 51 4.72 -25.15 -13.25
N GLN A 52 4.74 -26.47 -13.45
CA GLN A 52 6.00 -27.23 -13.55
C GLN A 52 6.84 -26.79 -14.75
N ASN A 53 6.19 -26.49 -15.88
CA ASN A 53 6.86 -26.00 -17.07
C ASN A 53 7.36 -24.55 -16.94
N LEU A 54 6.73 -23.74 -16.07
CA LEU A 54 7.10 -22.35 -15.82
C LEU A 54 8.47 -22.26 -15.15
N GLU A 55 8.73 -23.08 -14.13
CA GLU A 55 9.98 -23.05 -13.36
C GLU A 55 11.22 -23.15 -14.26
N SER A 56 11.21 -24.06 -15.24
CA SER A 56 12.31 -24.25 -16.19
C SER A 56 12.55 -23.08 -17.16
N LYS A 57 11.61 -22.14 -17.26
CA LYS A 57 11.66 -20.99 -18.17
C LYS A 57 11.99 -19.69 -17.45
N LEU A 58 11.93 -19.68 -16.11
CA LEU A 58 12.33 -18.53 -15.32
C LEU A 58 13.84 -18.33 -15.42
N ILE A 59 14.25 -17.07 -15.44
CA ILE A 59 15.66 -16.70 -15.35
C ILE A 59 16.10 -16.97 -13.90
N PRO A 60 17.02 -17.92 -13.65
CA PRO A 60 17.57 -18.14 -12.31
C PRO A 60 18.52 -17.00 -11.93
N ASP A 61 18.72 -16.81 -10.63
CA ASP A 61 19.70 -15.85 -10.09
C ASP A 61 19.54 -14.43 -10.67
N VAL A 62 18.31 -13.90 -10.66
CA VAL A 62 17.96 -12.57 -11.18
C VAL A 62 18.91 -11.50 -10.64
N THR A 63 19.63 -10.82 -11.53
CA THR A 63 20.64 -9.81 -11.18
C THR A 63 20.27 -8.39 -11.61
N SER A 64 19.16 -8.26 -12.35
CA SER A 64 18.72 -6.98 -12.90
C SER A 64 17.20 -6.82 -12.87
N LEU A 65 16.76 -5.56 -12.89
CA LEU A 65 15.35 -5.21 -12.93
C LEU A 65 14.66 -5.70 -14.22
N ASP A 66 15.38 -5.69 -15.35
CA ASP A 66 14.87 -6.22 -16.62
C ASP A 66 14.62 -7.73 -16.56
N GLU A 67 15.49 -8.49 -15.90
CA GLU A 67 15.31 -9.93 -15.69
C GLU A 67 14.13 -10.21 -14.74
N ALA A 68 14.00 -9.42 -13.66
CA ALA A 68 12.87 -9.50 -12.75
C ALA A 68 11.54 -9.25 -13.49
N ASN A 69 11.49 -8.20 -14.31
CA ASN A 69 10.31 -7.88 -15.12
C ASN A 69 9.97 -8.96 -16.13
N LYS A 70 10.97 -9.58 -16.77
CA LYS A 70 10.74 -10.71 -17.69
C LYS A 70 10.15 -11.92 -16.97
N ASN A 71 10.65 -12.25 -15.78
CA ASN A 71 10.11 -13.34 -14.98
C ASN A 71 8.66 -13.04 -14.57
N LEU A 72 8.39 -11.82 -14.08
CA LEU A 72 7.04 -11.39 -13.72
C LEU A 72 6.07 -11.48 -14.90
N ASP A 73 6.44 -10.92 -16.05
CA ASP A 73 5.58 -10.93 -17.24
C ASP A 73 5.35 -12.36 -17.74
N LEU A 74 6.35 -13.26 -17.63
CA LEU A 74 6.21 -14.68 -17.95
C LEU A 74 5.23 -15.37 -17.00
N ILE A 75 5.39 -15.20 -15.68
CA ILE A 75 4.50 -15.78 -14.66
C ILE A 75 3.05 -15.38 -14.93
N LEU A 76 2.81 -14.08 -15.10
CA LEU A 76 1.48 -13.53 -15.35
C LEU A 76 0.91 -13.97 -16.71
N SER A 77 1.75 -14.08 -17.74
CA SER A 77 1.32 -14.58 -19.06
C SER A 77 0.91 -16.04 -19.01
N VAL A 78 1.62 -16.87 -18.23
CA VAL A 78 1.26 -18.28 -18.06
C VAL A 78 -0.02 -18.40 -17.21
N ALA A 79 -0.17 -17.61 -16.15
CA ALA A 79 -1.35 -17.63 -15.28
C ALA A 79 -2.63 -17.10 -15.95
N TYR A 80 -2.52 -16.00 -16.72
CA TYR A 80 -3.67 -15.22 -17.16
C TYR A 80 -3.80 -15.08 -18.68
N GLY A 81 -2.83 -15.57 -19.46
CA GLY A 81 -2.84 -15.53 -20.91
C GLY A 81 -2.95 -14.11 -21.47
N GLU A 82 -3.86 -13.91 -22.43
CA GLU A 82 -4.09 -12.61 -23.08
C GLU A 82 -4.50 -11.50 -22.11
N LYS A 83 -5.02 -11.86 -20.92
CA LYS A 83 -5.42 -10.90 -19.89
C LYS A 83 -4.30 -10.54 -18.91
N ALA A 84 -3.08 -11.04 -19.09
CA ALA A 84 -1.98 -10.82 -18.15
C ALA A 84 -1.72 -9.34 -17.86
N PHE A 85 -1.66 -8.51 -18.90
CA PHE A 85 -1.42 -7.08 -18.74
C PHE A 85 -2.56 -6.37 -18.00
N GLU A 86 -3.82 -6.65 -18.35
CA GLU A 86 -4.98 -6.07 -17.67
C GLU A 86 -5.03 -6.53 -16.20
N THR A 87 -4.79 -7.82 -15.96
CA THR A 87 -4.82 -8.43 -14.62
C THR A 87 -3.73 -7.85 -13.73
N LYS A 88 -2.51 -7.69 -14.25
CA LYS A 88 -1.40 -7.01 -13.55
C LYS A 88 -1.81 -5.63 -13.06
N GLN A 89 -2.36 -4.81 -13.96
CA GLN A 89 -2.74 -3.45 -13.60
C GLN A 89 -3.92 -3.42 -12.63
N LYS A 90 -4.90 -4.32 -12.81
CA LYS A 90 -6.02 -4.45 -11.88
C LYS A 90 -5.55 -4.80 -10.47
N MET A 91 -4.75 -5.86 -10.33
CA MET A 91 -4.28 -6.31 -9.02
C MET A 91 -3.41 -5.25 -8.34
N LEU A 92 -2.57 -4.54 -9.11
CA LEU A 92 -1.79 -3.43 -8.57
C LEU A 92 -2.70 -2.28 -8.09
N ALA A 93 -3.70 -1.91 -8.89
CA ALA A 93 -4.67 -0.88 -8.48
C ALA A 93 -5.44 -1.30 -7.22
N ASP A 94 -5.90 -2.55 -7.15
CA ASP A 94 -6.63 -3.09 -6.00
C ASP A 94 -5.76 -3.07 -4.74
N TYR A 95 -4.50 -3.50 -4.83
CA TYR A 95 -3.55 -3.51 -3.71
C TYR A 95 -3.27 -2.09 -3.18
N LEU A 96 -3.02 -1.13 -4.07
CA LEU A 96 -2.79 0.26 -3.68
C LEU A 96 -4.05 0.87 -3.03
N ASN A 97 -5.23 0.60 -3.58
CA ASN A 97 -6.49 1.07 -3.00
C ASN A 97 -6.77 0.45 -1.63
N LEU A 98 -6.52 -0.84 -1.45
CA LEU A 98 -6.63 -1.49 -0.14
C LEU A 98 -5.70 -0.83 0.88
N THR A 99 -4.44 -0.59 0.49
CA THR A 99 -3.46 0.09 1.35
C THR A 99 -3.94 1.49 1.75
N ILE A 100 -4.55 2.24 0.83
CA ILE A 100 -5.14 3.55 1.10
C ILE A 100 -6.27 3.45 2.12
N GLU A 101 -7.19 2.49 1.93
CA GLU A 101 -8.32 2.27 2.84
C GLU A 101 -7.85 1.90 4.24
N GLU A 102 -6.90 0.97 4.36
CA GLU A 102 -6.31 0.57 5.64
C GLU A 102 -5.59 1.75 6.30
N THR A 103 -4.80 2.51 5.55
CA THR A 103 -4.10 3.70 6.06
C THR A 103 -5.08 4.73 6.62
N LYS A 104 -6.16 5.02 5.90
CA LYS A 104 -7.21 5.95 6.34
C LYS A 104 -7.93 5.42 7.59
N SER A 105 -8.24 4.12 7.63
CA SER A 105 -8.88 3.47 8.76
C SER A 105 -8.04 3.59 10.03
N VAL A 106 -6.74 3.28 9.94
CA VAL A 106 -5.78 3.42 11.05
C VAL A 106 -5.67 4.87 11.52
N LYS A 107 -5.50 5.83 10.60
CA LYS A 107 -5.45 7.25 10.97
C LYS A 107 -6.73 7.72 11.66
N ASN A 108 -7.89 7.31 11.17
CA ASN A 108 -9.16 7.65 11.79
C ASN A 108 -9.27 7.06 13.22
N LEU A 109 -8.85 5.81 13.40
CA LEU A 109 -8.81 5.17 14.71
C LEU A 109 -7.92 5.96 15.69
N LEU A 110 -6.75 6.40 15.25
CA LEU A 110 -5.82 7.17 16.08
C LEU A 110 -6.35 8.57 16.42
N GLN A 111 -6.93 9.28 15.45
CA GLN A 111 -7.55 10.57 15.70
C GLN A 111 -8.67 10.46 16.76
N ARG A 112 -9.49 9.41 16.65
CA ARG A 112 -10.56 9.14 17.63
C ARG A 112 -9.99 8.76 19.00
N TYR A 113 -8.92 7.97 19.03
CA TYR A 113 -8.21 7.65 20.27
C TYR A 113 -7.67 8.91 20.96
N GLN A 114 -6.99 9.79 20.21
CA GLN A 114 -6.47 11.07 20.71
C GLN A 114 -7.58 12.01 21.19
N ALA A 115 -8.75 11.98 20.53
CA ALA A 115 -9.93 12.72 20.94
C ALA A 115 -10.66 12.12 22.16
N GLY A 116 -10.19 10.97 22.68
CA GLY A 116 -10.77 10.31 23.84
C GLY A 116 -12.05 9.51 23.54
N ASP A 117 -12.27 9.10 22.30
CA ASP A 117 -13.40 8.26 21.91
C ASP A 117 -13.33 6.90 22.65
N PRO A 118 -14.34 6.54 23.47
CA PRO A 118 -14.30 5.32 24.29
C PRO A 118 -14.18 4.02 23.48
N THR A 119 -14.72 3.99 22.25
CA THR A 119 -14.65 2.81 21.39
C THR A 119 -13.30 2.67 20.70
N ALA A 120 -12.65 3.79 20.35
CA ALA A 120 -11.29 3.78 19.83
C ALA A 120 -10.27 3.40 20.92
N ILE A 121 -10.45 3.91 22.15
CA ILE A 121 -9.66 3.49 23.32
C ILE A 121 -9.78 1.98 23.53
N ALA A 122 -11.01 1.44 23.59
CA ALA A 122 -11.20 0.01 23.77
C ALA A 122 -10.56 -0.83 22.65
N ALA A 123 -10.61 -0.37 21.40
CA ALA A 123 -10.00 -1.06 20.27
C ALA A 123 -8.47 -1.11 20.35
N ILE A 124 -7.82 -0.01 20.76
CA ILE A 124 -6.37 0.04 20.94
C ILE A 124 -5.95 -0.75 22.19
N GLU A 125 -6.67 -0.60 23.31
CA GLU A 125 -6.39 -1.33 24.55
C GLU A 125 -6.53 -2.84 24.38
N ALA A 126 -7.46 -3.31 23.54
CA ALA A 126 -7.61 -4.73 23.21
C ALA A 126 -6.38 -5.31 22.49
N GLN A 127 -5.54 -4.47 21.89
CA GLN A 127 -4.32 -4.85 21.18
C GLN A 127 -3.06 -4.26 21.81
N LYS A 128 -3.12 -3.77 23.05
CA LYS A 128 -1.99 -3.09 23.72
C LYS A 128 -0.73 -3.95 23.85
N ASP A 129 -0.88 -5.27 23.82
CA ASP A 129 0.23 -6.23 23.90
C ASP A 129 0.78 -6.58 22.50
N ASN A 130 0.27 -5.96 21.43
CA ASN A 130 0.77 -6.09 20.07
C ASN A 130 1.93 -5.07 19.86
N PRO A 131 3.18 -5.52 19.76
CA PRO A 131 4.34 -4.63 19.59
C PRO A 131 4.29 -3.85 18.26
N GLU A 132 3.66 -4.41 17.23
CA GLU A 132 3.51 -3.74 15.92
C GLU A 132 2.57 -2.54 16.01
N LEU A 133 1.52 -2.65 16.82
CA LEU A 133 0.60 -1.54 17.07
C LEU A 133 1.28 -0.43 17.87
N GLU A 134 2.12 -0.78 18.85
CA GLU A 134 2.89 0.20 19.62
C GLU A 134 3.87 0.97 18.74
N GLU A 135 4.61 0.28 17.87
CA GLU A 135 5.54 0.89 16.91
C GLU A 135 4.79 1.77 15.89
N LEU A 136 3.64 1.32 15.40
CA LEU A 136 2.79 2.08 14.49
C LEU A 136 2.23 3.36 15.13
N ILE A 137 1.73 3.28 16.35
CA ILE A 137 1.26 4.44 17.11
C ILE A 137 2.42 5.43 17.25
N LYS A 138 3.58 4.95 17.72
CA LYS A 138 4.78 5.78 17.90
C LYS A 138 5.19 6.48 16.61
N TYR A 139 5.30 5.74 15.51
CA TYR A 139 5.64 6.27 14.20
C TYR A 139 4.66 7.36 13.74
N LEU A 140 3.36 7.14 13.92
CA LEU A 140 2.31 8.08 13.51
C LEU A 140 2.20 9.30 14.44
N THR A 141 2.57 9.19 15.72
CA THR A 141 2.54 10.30 16.68
C THR A 141 3.83 11.10 16.76
N GLU A 142 5.00 10.49 16.54
CA GLU A 142 6.31 11.12 16.75
C GLU A 142 7.02 11.53 15.45
N GLU A 143 6.83 10.82 14.32
CA GLU A 143 7.56 11.07 13.07
C GLU A 143 6.73 11.71 11.94
N GLY A 144 5.56 12.28 12.27
CA GLY A 144 4.87 13.21 11.38
C GLY A 144 4.31 12.58 10.10
N VAL A 145 3.14 11.95 10.22
CA VAL A 145 2.10 12.32 9.26
C VAL A 145 1.65 13.70 9.72
N ALA A 146 2.11 14.76 9.04
CA ALA A 146 1.70 16.12 9.32
C ALA A 146 0.17 16.16 9.47
N THR A 147 -0.29 16.21 10.73
CA THR A 147 -1.62 16.70 11.03
C THR A 147 -1.60 18.11 10.49
N SER A 148 -2.44 18.36 9.49
CA SER A 148 -2.72 19.70 9.00
C SER A 148 -3.46 20.44 10.11
N GLU A 149 -2.74 20.80 11.15
CA GLU A 149 -3.15 21.63 12.27
C GLU A 149 -2.18 22.80 12.34
N ASP A 150 -2.21 23.66 11.31
CA ASP A 150 -1.61 24.99 11.38
C ASP A 150 -2.28 25.95 10.37
N ASP A 151 -3.61 25.91 10.30
CA ASP A 151 -4.40 26.95 9.62
C ASP A 151 -5.46 27.60 10.54
N VAL A 152 -5.22 27.60 11.85
CA VAL A 152 -6.05 28.35 12.79
C VAL A 152 -5.19 29.10 13.81
N ALA A 153 -5.34 30.42 13.79
CA ALA A 153 -4.94 31.41 14.79
C ALA A 153 -3.56 32.07 14.64
N SER A 154 -3.44 32.93 13.63
CA SER A 154 -2.67 34.18 13.76
C SER A 154 -3.45 35.35 13.16
N GLN A 155 -4.63 35.63 13.71
CA GLN A 155 -5.22 36.98 13.62
C GLN A 155 -4.81 37.76 14.86
N SER A 156 -3.73 38.53 14.72
CA SER A 156 -3.31 39.52 15.71
C SER A 156 -4.42 40.59 15.88
N PRO A 157 -4.82 40.95 17.11
CA PRO A 157 -5.75 42.04 17.32
C PRO A 157 -5.08 43.38 16.98
N GLN A 158 -5.80 44.19 16.20
CA GLN A 158 -5.46 45.59 15.92
C GLN A 158 -5.21 46.34 17.23
N GLN A 159 -4.01 46.88 17.41
CA GLN A 159 -3.78 48.04 18.27
C GLN A 159 -3.71 49.29 17.39
N THR A 160 -4.87 49.94 17.23
CA THR A 160 -4.93 51.38 16.97
C THR A 160 -4.55 52.10 18.25
N SER A 161 -3.39 52.75 18.27
CA SER A 161 -3.06 53.75 19.29
C SER A 161 -3.47 55.13 18.77
N LEU A 162 -4.21 55.83 19.64
CA LEU A 162 -4.54 57.26 19.60
C LEU A 162 -3.29 58.15 19.65
#